data_AF-A0A5N6A7U0-F1
#
_entry.id   AF-A0A5N6A7U0-F1
#
_cell.length_a   1.000
_cell.length_b   1.000
_cell.length_c   1.000
_cell.angle_alpha   90.00
_cell.angle_beta   90.00
_cell.angle_gamma   90.00
#
_symmetry.space_group_name_H-M   'P 1'
#
loop_
_entity.id
_entity.type
_entity.pdbx_description
1 polymer ?
#
loop_
_entity_poly.entity_id
_entity_poly.type
_entity_poly.pdbx_seq_one_letter_code
_entity_poly.pdbx_strand_id
1 'polypeptide(L)'
;MIRSRLIPASSVAALALVAAGLGATPAAAQDGATVSADWDGRAPSIVFEGGSGDNHLSVFSMDTGDEVRRVGFTDVVPIEAGAHCTHPEPDNETFVACELPVGGDREDDIRVLLGDGDDYVMTSEAAVTLVRGGAGDDELHAHTAEVVKGDDGDDMLMGHGVLFGGNGDDHLMGQPIDEVLHGGPGNDMIDAWGGDDVVYGDSGDDHISGGEGDDILIGGTGDDMISGDEGRDLIIGWPGNDHVEQ
;
A
#
# COMPACT_ATOMS: atom_id res chain seq x y z
N MET A 1 -63.92 20.81 -33.11
CA MET A 1 -64.94 20.03 -32.39
C MET A 1 -64.78 18.56 -32.78
N ILE A 2 -64.04 17.79 -31.99
CA ILE A 2 -63.86 16.35 -32.24
C ILE A 2 -64.20 15.61 -30.95
N ARG A 3 -65.08 14.62 -31.10
CA ARG A 3 -65.82 13.91 -30.06
C ARG A 3 -64.95 12.89 -29.34
N SER A 4 -65.08 12.86 -28.02
CA SER A 4 -64.61 11.80 -27.14
C SER A 4 -65.27 10.45 -27.50
N ARG A 5 -64.48 9.39 -27.63
CA ARG A 5 -64.94 8.00 -27.62
C ARG A 5 -64.25 7.26 -26.47
N LEU A 6 -65.05 6.79 -25.51
CA LEU A 6 -64.68 5.68 -24.62
C LEU A 6 -64.85 4.36 -25.37
N ILE A 7 -63.89 3.44 -25.22
CA ILE A 7 -64.00 1.98 -25.49
C ILE A 7 -63.19 1.24 -24.40
N PRO A 8 -63.64 0.05 -23.92
CA PRO A 8 -63.44 -0.43 -22.56
C PRO A 8 -62.25 -1.38 -22.35
N ALA A 9 -62.05 -1.68 -21.07
CA ALA A 9 -61.07 -2.59 -20.49
C ALA A 9 -60.95 -3.95 -21.22
N SER A 10 -59.73 -4.45 -21.34
CA SER A 10 -59.44 -5.83 -21.71
C SER A 10 -58.21 -6.34 -20.97
N SER A 11 -58.46 -7.36 -20.15
CA SER A 11 -57.61 -8.51 -19.84
C SER A 11 -56.18 -8.27 -19.36
N VAL A 12 -56.00 -8.39 -18.04
CA VAL A 12 -54.70 -8.64 -17.41
C VAL A 12 -54.22 -10.04 -17.83
N ALA A 13 -53.21 -10.10 -18.68
CA ALA A 13 -52.40 -11.30 -18.89
C ALA A 13 -51.24 -11.26 -17.91
N ALA A 14 -51.24 -12.19 -16.94
CA ALA A 14 -50.13 -12.39 -16.02
C ALA A 14 -48.93 -12.95 -16.81
N LEU A 15 -47.93 -12.12 -17.03
CA LEU A 15 -46.64 -12.51 -17.58
C LEU A 15 -45.76 -13.01 -16.42
N ALA A 16 -45.58 -14.32 -16.31
CA ALA A 16 -44.61 -14.89 -15.38
C ALA A 16 -43.20 -14.61 -15.92
N LEU A 17 -42.50 -13.65 -15.31
CA LEU A 17 -41.06 -13.47 -15.48
C LEU A 17 -40.35 -14.66 -14.80
N VAL A 18 -39.72 -15.52 -15.59
CA VAL A 18 -38.67 -16.42 -15.09
C VAL A 18 -37.40 -15.59 -15.00
N ALA A 19 -37.11 -15.07 -13.81
CA ALA A 19 -35.81 -14.50 -13.51
C ALA A 19 -34.80 -15.66 -13.38
N ALA A 20 -34.02 -15.90 -14.43
CA ALA A 20 -32.82 -16.71 -14.32
C ALA A 20 -31.80 -15.90 -13.51
N GLY A 21 -31.73 -16.19 -12.21
CA GLY A 21 -30.70 -15.66 -11.34
C GLY A 21 -29.36 -16.25 -11.75
N LEU A 22 -28.53 -15.45 -12.42
CA LEU A 22 -27.08 -15.59 -12.34
C LEU A 22 -26.67 -15.06 -10.96
N GLY A 23 -26.98 -15.83 -9.93
CA GLY A 23 -26.33 -15.67 -8.64
C GLY A 23 -24.93 -16.22 -8.80
N ALA A 24 -23.99 -15.36 -9.20
CA ALA A 24 -22.61 -15.56 -8.75
C ALA A 24 -22.72 -15.56 -7.22
N THR A 25 -22.55 -16.73 -6.61
CA THR A 25 -22.18 -16.77 -5.20
C THR A 25 -20.99 -15.83 -5.06
N PRO A 26 -21.00 -14.83 -4.15
CA PRO A 26 -19.76 -14.19 -3.81
C PRO A 26 -18.82 -15.32 -3.42
N ALA A 27 -17.64 -15.38 -4.05
CA ALA A 27 -16.57 -16.19 -3.49
C ALA A 27 -16.50 -15.78 -2.02
N ALA A 28 -16.68 -16.75 -1.11
CA ALA A 28 -16.42 -16.47 0.28
C ALA A 28 -15.01 -15.88 0.33
N ALA A 29 -14.87 -14.65 0.83
CA ALA A 29 -13.57 -14.06 1.09
C ALA A 29 -12.75 -15.12 1.83
N GLN A 30 -11.62 -15.53 1.25
CA GLN A 30 -10.72 -16.41 1.96
C GLN A 30 -10.16 -15.57 3.11
N ASP A 31 -10.41 -16.02 4.34
CA ASP A 31 -10.04 -15.35 5.59
C ASP A 31 -8.54 -15.56 5.89
N GLY A 32 -7.70 -15.45 4.86
CA GLY A 32 -6.28 -15.78 4.93
C GLY A 32 -5.51 -15.19 3.76
N ALA A 33 -4.23 -14.96 4.00
CA ALA A 33 -3.31 -14.41 3.03
C ALA A 33 -2.89 -15.46 2.00
N THR A 34 -2.34 -15.02 0.88
CA THR A 34 -1.73 -15.87 -0.13
C THR A 34 -0.35 -15.35 -0.49
N VAL A 35 0.55 -16.24 -0.89
CA VAL A 35 1.83 -15.83 -1.47
C VAL A 35 2.18 -16.74 -2.63
N SER A 36 2.58 -16.16 -3.75
CA SER A 36 2.95 -16.92 -4.94
C SER A 36 4.06 -16.23 -5.70
N ALA A 37 4.78 -17.01 -6.51
CA ALA A 37 5.83 -16.47 -7.35
C ALA A 37 5.63 -16.79 -8.83
N ASP A 38 6.01 -15.83 -9.66
CA ASP A 38 6.00 -15.91 -11.13
C ASP A 38 7.40 -15.64 -11.68
N TRP A 39 7.93 -16.63 -12.42
CA TRP A 39 9.24 -16.57 -13.06
C TRP A 39 9.16 -16.41 -14.58
N ASP A 40 7.95 -16.50 -15.15
CA ASP A 40 7.72 -16.39 -16.60
C ASP A 40 7.63 -14.92 -17.05
N GLY A 41 7.52 -14.00 -16.08
CA GLY A 41 7.53 -12.56 -16.25
C GLY A 41 8.86 -11.94 -16.72
N ARG A 42 8.86 -10.62 -16.89
CA ARG A 42 10.06 -9.86 -17.27
C ARG A 42 11.12 -9.83 -16.17
N ALA A 43 10.69 -9.91 -14.91
CA ALA A 43 11.50 -10.04 -13.70
C ALA A 43 10.92 -11.18 -12.84
N PRO A 44 11.75 -11.91 -12.09
CA PRO A 44 11.25 -12.85 -11.08
C PRO A 44 10.45 -12.07 -10.04
N SER A 45 9.18 -12.43 -9.83
CA SER A 45 8.34 -11.70 -8.86
C SER A 45 7.73 -12.63 -7.82
N ILE A 46 7.68 -12.16 -6.57
CA ILE A 46 6.87 -12.76 -5.51
C ILE A 46 5.80 -11.74 -5.12
N VAL A 47 4.56 -12.19 -5.02
CA VAL A 47 3.46 -11.34 -4.55
C VAL A 47 2.83 -11.99 -3.34
N PHE A 48 2.82 -11.24 -2.24
CA PHE A 48 2.00 -11.51 -1.07
C PHE A 48 0.71 -10.68 -1.17
N GLU A 49 -0.43 -11.35 -1.00
CA GLU A 49 -1.75 -10.73 -0.92
C GLU A 49 -2.34 -11.11 0.45
N GLY A 50 -2.53 -10.13 1.32
CA GLY A 50 -3.12 -10.32 2.64
C GLY A 50 -4.64 -10.51 2.58
N GLY A 51 -5.20 -10.72 3.76
CA GLY A 51 -6.60 -11.05 3.94
C GLY A 51 -7.49 -9.81 3.95
N SER A 52 -8.73 -9.99 4.38
CA SER A 52 -9.66 -8.88 4.66
C SER A 52 -9.72 -8.53 6.15
N GLY A 53 -8.69 -8.87 6.92
CA GLY A 53 -8.59 -8.56 8.33
C GLY A 53 -7.14 -8.56 8.76
N ASP A 54 -6.90 -8.03 9.95
CA ASP A 54 -5.58 -7.61 10.43
C ASP A 54 -4.46 -8.63 10.16
N ASN A 55 -3.51 -8.23 9.34
CA ASN A 55 -2.28 -8.93 9.01
C ASN A 55 -1.12 -8.38 9.84
N HIS A 56 -0.20 -9.26 10.24
CA HIS A 56 1.03 -8.88 10.92
C HIS A 56 2.19 -9.57 10.21
N LEU A 57 2.57 -9.02 9.07
CA LEU A 57 3.49 -9.63 8.15
C LEU A 57 4.94 -9.30 8.50
N SER A 58 5.81 -10.31 8.49
CA SER A 58 7.26 -10.10 8.40
C SER A 58 7.81 -10.75 7.15
N VAL A 59 8.56 -9.97 6.37
CA VAL A 59 9.26 -10.42 5.16
C VAL A 59 10.76 -10.37 5.41
N PHE A 60 11.42 -11.52 5.29
CA PHE A 60 12.84 -11.64 5.65
C PHE A 60 13.60 -12.57 4.72
N SER A 61 14.89 -12.29 4.57
CA SER A 61 15.78 -13.16 3.83
C SER A 61 16.05 -14.46 4.59
N MET A 62 15.92 -15.59 3.91
CA MET A 62 16.20 -16.92 4.44
C MET A 62 17.45 -17.55 3.83
N ASP A 63 18.28 -16.78 3.13
CA ASP A 63 19.39 -17.31 2.32
C ASP A 63 20.30 -18.27 3.09
N THR A 64 20.29 -19.53 2.66
CA THR A 64 21.10 -20.62 3.26
C THR A 64 22.23 -21.15 2.36
N GLY A 65 22.42 -20.65 1.13
CA GLY A 65 23.51 -21.10 0.24
C GLY A 65 23.36 -20.78 -1.26
N ASP A 66 24.32 -21.27 -2.06
CA ASP A 66 24.67 -20.77 -3.41
C ASP A 66 23.73 -21.19 -4.57
N GLU A 67 22.70 -22.01 -4.35
CA GLU A 67 21.90 -22.59 -5.45
C GLU A 67 20.50 -21.95 -5.66
N VAL A 68 19.86 -21.44 -4.60
CA VAL A 68 18.53 -20.83 -4.62
C VAL A 68 18.43 -19.84 -3.46
N ARG A 69 18.02 -18.60 -3.73
CA ARG A 69 17.71 -17.63 -2.67
C ARG A 69 16.33 -17.90 -2.11
N ARG A 70 16.08 -17.64 -0.83
CA ARG A 70 14.77 -17.86 -0.22
C ARG A 70 14.29 -16.65 0.54
N VAL A 71 13.00 -16.39 0.43
CA VAL A 71 12.32 -15.31 1.17
C VAL A 71 11.26 -15.94 2.04
N GLY A 72 11.29 -15.59 3.32
CA GLY A 72 10.32 -16.01 4.32
C GLY A 72 9.24 -14.96 4.51
N PHE A 73 8.01 -15.45 4.67
CA PHE A 73 6.81 -14.67 4.99
C PHE A 73 6.18 -15.28 6.23
N THR A 74 6.04 -14.50 7.30
CA THR A 74 5.31 -14.91 8.50
C THR A 74 4.19 -13.96 8.82
N ASP A 75 3.03 -14.48 9.18
CA ASP A 75 1.84 -13.69 9.52
C ASP A 75 1.17 -14.22 10.81
N VAL A 76 0.17 -13.51 11.33
CA VAL A 76 -0.74 -13.97 12.39
C VAL A 76 -1.93 -14.75 11.82
N VAL A 77 -2.27 -14.56 10.55
CA VAL A 77 -3.27 -15.37 9.83
C VAL A 77 -2.61 -16.47 9.00
N PRO A 78 -3.33 -17.55 8.66
CA PRO A 78 -2.83 -18.58 7.75
C PRO A 78 -2.50 -18.01 6.36
N ILE A 79 -1.38 -18.48 5.78
CA ILE A 79 -0.92 -18.10 4.44
C ILE A 79 -1.04 -19.31 3.50
N GLU A 80 -1.80 -19.16 2.42
CA GLU A 80 -1.88 -20.13 1.34
C GLU A 80 -0.62 -20.02 0.44
N ALA A 81 0.17 -21.10 0.40
CA ALA A 81 1.36 -21.18 -0.43
C ALA A 81 0.99 -21.51 -1.89
N GLY A 82 1.27 -20.57 -2.79
CA GLY A 82 1.09 -20.70 -4.23
C GLY A 82 2.30 -21.31 -4.95
N ALA A 83 2.41 -21.03 -6.25
CA ALA A 83 3.49 -21.55 -7.09
C ALA A 83 4.87 -21.12 -6.55
N HIS A 84 5.79 -22.08 -6.48
CA HIS A 84 7.18 -21.89 -6.03
C HIS A 84 7.34 -21.44 -4.56
N CYS A 85 6.29 -21.61 -3.77
CA CYS A 85 6.29 -21.38 -2.34
C CYS A 85 5.88 -22.66 -1.60
N THR A 86 6.36 -22.84 -0.38
CA THR A 86 6.03 -23.99 0.48
C THR A 86 6.07 -23.60 1.94
N HIS A 87 5.28 -24.27 2.77
CA HIS A 87 5.43 -24.22 4.23
C HIS A 87 6.72 -24.97 4.62
N PRO A 88 7.73 -24.29 5.21
CA PRO A 88 8.95 -24.96 5.68
C PRO A 88 8.68 -25.92 6.84
N GLU A 89 7.66 -25.59 7.63
CA GLU A 89 7.17 -26.36 8.77
C GLU A 89 5.72 -26.78 8.46
N PRO A 90 5.43 -28.08 8.20
CA PRO A 90 4.12 -28.52 7.69
C PRO A 90 2.92 -28.23 8.60
N ASP A 91 3.15 -28.08 9.91
CA ASP A 91 2.11 -27.78 10.90
C ASP A 91 2.01 -26.27 11.22
N ASN A 92 2.82 -25.44 10.56
CA ASN A 92 2.88 -24.00 10.74
C ASN A 92 2.29 -23.31 9.51
N GLU A 93 0.97 -23.10 9.53
CA GLU A 93 0.23 -22.50 8.42
C GLU A 93 0.50 -21.00 8.23
N THR A 94 1.19 -20.36 9.18
CA THR A 94 1.49 -18.92 9.13
C THR A 94 2.90 -18.61 8.65
N PHE A 95 3.66 -19.62 8.21
CA PHE A 95 5.02 -19.46 7.69
C PHE A 95 5.18 -20.10 6.32
N VAL A 96 5.44 -19.27 5.30
CA VAL A 96 5.71 -19.71 3.93
C VAL A 96 7.09 -19.22 3.50
N ALA A 97 7.81 -20.07 2.77
CA ALA A 97 9.05 -19.68 2.09
C ALA A 97 8.89 -19.82 0.57
N CYS A 98 9.32 -18.81 -0.16
CA CYS A 98 9.35 -18.80 -1.62
C CYS A 98 10.79 -18.84 -2.14
N GLU A 99 11.00 -19.56 -3.24
CA GLU A 99 12.32 -19.80 -3.83
C GLU A 99 12.62 -18.83 -4.97
N LEU A 100 13.62 -17.95 -4.83
CA LEU A 100 14.08 -17.05 -5.88
C LEU A 100 15.21 -17.67 -6.73
N PRO A 101 15.11 -17.62 -8.07
CA PRO A 101 16.20 -18.01 -8.95
C PRO A 101 17.45 -17.13 -8.77
N VAL A 102 18.64 -17.73 -8.75
CA VAL A 102 19.92 -16.99 -8.66
C VAL A 102 20.64 -16.88 -10.01
N GLY A 103 21.44 -15.83 -10.17
CA GLY A 103 22.37 -15.68 -11.30
C GLY A 103 21.75 -15.12 -12.60
N GLY A 104 20.56 -14.53 -12.53
CA GLY A 104 20.00 -13.75 -13.63
C GLY A 104 20.47 -12.28 -13.60
N ASP A 105 20.46 -11.63 -14.76
CA ASP A 105 20.72 -10.17 -14.88
C ASP A 105 19.47 -9.32 -14.53
N ARG A 106 18.48 -9.90 -13.85
CA ARG A 106 17.17 -9.28 -13.57
C ARG A 106 17.07 -9.03 -12.07
N GLU A 107 16.56 -7.88 -11.70
CA GLU A 107 16.24 -7.56 -10.30
C GLU A 107 14.99 -8.34 -9.89
N ASP A 108 15.01 -8.84 -8.66
CA ASP A 108 13.89 -9.52 -8.03
C ASP A 108 12.82 -8.46 -7.66
N ASP A 109 11.54 -8.79 -7.83
CA ASP A 109 10.41 -7.89 -7.59
C ASP A 109 9.45 -8.50 -6.56
N ILE A 110 9.63 -8.17 -5.28
CA ILE A 110 8.76 -8.64 -4.20
C ILE A 110 7.76 -7.56 -3.82
N ARG A 111 6.47 -7.90 -3.91
CA ARG A 111 5.37 -6.99 -3.62
C ARG A 111 4.54 -7.52 -2.46
N VAL A 112 4.20 -6.63 -1.54
CA VAL A 112 3.34 -6.88 -0.39
C VAL A 112 2.09 -6.03 -0.53
N LEU A 113 0.92 -6.65 -0.48
CA LEU A 113 -0.40 -6.01 -0.54
C LEU A 113 -1.18 -6.53 0.68
N LEU A 114 -1.37 -5.74 1.75
CA LEU A 114 -1.89 -6.26 3.03
C LEU A 114 -3.43 -6.39 3.05
N GLY A 115 -4.17 -5.48 2.43
CA GLY A 115 -5.60 -5.70 2.11
C GLY A 115 -6.53 -4.78 2.87
N ASP A 116 -7.57 -5.33 3.51
CA ASP A 116 -8.44 -4.55 4.42
C ASP A 116 -8.06 -4.93 5.86
N GLY A 117 -8.14 -4.01 6.82
CA GLY A 117 -7.80 -4.23 8.23
C GLY A 117 -6.77 -3.23 8.72
N ASP A 118 -6.53 -3.21 10.02
CA ASP A 118 -5.42 -2.42 10.58
C ASP A 118 -4.17 -3.32 10.56
N ASP A 119 -3.35 -3.18 9.52
CA ASP A 119 -2.28 -4.10 9.20
C ASP A 119 -0.92 -3.61 9.72
N TYR A 120 -0.04 -4.57 10.00
CA TYR A 120 1.35 -4.31 10.34
C TYR A 120 2.27 -5.05 9.37
N VAL A 121 3.30 -4.37 8.86
CA VAL A 121 4.37 -5.04 8.10
C VAL A 121 5.74 -4.60 8.54
N MET A 122 6.66 -5.55 8.61
CA MET A 122 8.09 -5.30 8.73
C MET A 122 8.84 -5.98 7.58
N THR A 123 9.56 -5.20 6.78
CA THR A 123 10.37 -5.72 5.67
C THR A 123 11.86 -5.60 5.98
N SER A 124 12.57 -6.71 5.82
CA SER A 124 14.04 -6.78 5.93
C SER A 124 14.69 -7.43 4.71
N GLU A 125 13.89 -7.89 3.75
CA GLU A 125 14.36 -8.42 2.47
C GLU A 125 14.61 -7.26 1.50
N ALA A 126 15.80 -7.23 0.91
CA ALA A 126 16.26 -6.14 0.05
C ALA A 126 15.57 -6.12 -1.33
N ALA A 127 14.95 -7.22 -1.74
CA ALA A 127 14.21 -7.32 -3.00
C ALA A 127 12.74 -6.86 -2.91
N VAL A 128 12.31 -6.32 -1.77
CA VAL A 128 10.97 -5.71 -1.66
C VAL A 128 10.95 -4.42 -2.46
N THR A 129 10.05 -4.32 -3.43
CA THR A 129 9.91 -3.15 -4.31
C THR A 129 8.68 -2.33 -3.95
N LEU A 130 7.62 -2.98 -3.49
CA LEU A 130 6.34 -2.34 -3.18
C LEU A 130 5.74 -2.91 -1.89
N VAL A 131 5.31 -2.00 -1.02
CA VAL A 131 4.39 -2.28 0.07
C VAL A 131 3.14 -1.42 -0.12
N ARG A 132 1.96 -2.02 -0.04
CA ARG A 132 0.68 -1.32 0.08
C ARG A 132 -0.04 -1.82 1.33
N GLY A 133 -0.45 -0.90 2.20
CA GLY A 133 -1.30 -1.14 3.35
C GLY A 133 -2.68 -1.58 2.89
N GLY A 134 -3.47 -0.64 2.38
CA GLY A 134 -4.75 -0.92 1.76
C GLY A 134 -5.84 -0.10 2.43
N ALA A 135 -6.79 -0.73 3.12
CA ALA A 135 -7.84 -0.03 3.83
C ALA A 135 -7.78 -0.31 5.32
N GLY A 136 -7.71 0.71 6.15
CA GLY A 136 -7.55 0.60 7.61
C GLY A 136 -6.33 1.39 8.07
N ASP A 137 -6.15 1.51 9.38
CA ASP A 137 -5.05 2.32 9.93
C ASP A 137 -3.80 1.44 10.05
N ASP A 138 -2.88 1.55 9.09
CA ASP A 138 -1.76 0.60 8.91
C ASP A 138 -0.44 1.10 9.52
N GLU A 139 0.42 0.16 9.95
CA GLU A 139 1.77 0.43 10.43
C GLU A 139 2.82 -0.26 9.54
N LEU A 140 3.42 0.50 8.63
CA LEU A 140 4.27 0.00 7.55
C LEU A 140 5.76 0.28 7.80
N HIS A 141 6.47 -0.67 8.45
CA HIS A 141 7.93 -0.66 8.64
C HIS A 141 8.62 -1.24 7.41
N ALA A 142 8.51 -0.54 6.29
CA ALA A 142 8.93 -0.96 4.96
C ALA A 142 10.29 -0.39 4.54
N HIS A 143 11.30 -0.45 5.44
CA HIS A 143 12.61 0.17 5.26
C HIS A 143 13.39 -0.27 4.01
N THR A 144 13.03 -1.42 3.42
CA THR A 144 13.68 -1.96 2.22
C THR A 144 12.87 -1.77 0.94
N ALA A 145 11.63 -1.28 1.04
CA ALA A 145 10.77 -1.08 -0.12
C ALA A 145 11.22 0.16 -0.92
N GLU A 146 11.07 0.12 -2.24
CA GLU A 146 11.28 1.29 -3.09
C GLU A 146 10.06 2.23 -3.10
N VAL A 147 8.87 1.66 -2.94
CA VAL A 147 7.61 2.37 -2.89
C VAL A 147 6.76 1.84 -1.74
N VAL A 148 6.29 2.74 -0.89
CA VAL A 148 5.39 2.46 0.23
C VAL A 148 4.11 3.27 0.05
N LYS A 149 2.96 2.64 0.26
CA LYS A 149 1.64 3.26 0.13
C LYS A 149 0.78 2.87 1.32
N GLY A 150 0.24 3.83 2.05
CA GLY A 150 -0.78 3.60 3.07
C GLY A 150 -2.12 3.23 2.42
N ASP A 151 -2.55 4.04 1.45
CA ASP A 151 -3.82 3.96 0.70
C ASP A 151 -5.02 4.61 1.43
N ASP A 152 -5.91 3.89 2.11
CA ASP A 152 -7.08 4.47 2.82
C ASP A 152 -6.94 4.20 4.33
N GLY A 153 -6.86 5.23 5.17
CA GLY A 153 -6.71 5.09 6.63
C GLY A 153 -5.76 6.12 7.20
N ASP A 154 -5.69 6.23 8.53
CA ASP A 154 -4.69 7.06 9.19
C ASP A 154 -3.41 6.21 9.39
N ASP A 155 -2.45 6.29 8.46
CA ASP A 155 -1.35 5.34 8.35
C ASP A 155 -0.04 5.82 8.97
N MET A 156 0.83 4.90 9.39
CA MET A 156 2.21 5.17 9.77
C MET A 156 3.18 4.49 8.81
N LEU A 157 3.93 5.29 8.04
CA LEU A 157 4.87 4.81 7.03
C LEU A 157 6.31 5.09 7.45
N MET A 158 7.12 4.02 7.53
CA MET A 158 8.57 4.08 7.61
C MET A 158 9.15 3.40 6.37
N GLY A 159 9.54 4.21 5.39
CA GLY A 159 9.88 3.73 4.06
C GLY A 159 11.29 4.08 3.63
N HIS A 160 11.57 3.81 2.36
CA HIS A 160 12.71 4.29 1.61
C HIS A 160 12.20 4.70 0.22
N GLY A 161 12.77 5.75 -0.37
CA GLY A 161 12.52 6.12 -1.77
C GLY A 161 11.24 6.93 -1.95
N VAL A 162 10.10 6.28 -2.21
CA VAL A 162 8.83 6.98 -2.44
C VAL A 162 7.75 6.54 -1.46
N LEU A 163 7.25 7.48 -0.66
CA LEU A 163 6.19 7.26 0.31
C LEU A 163 4.93 8.00 -0.12
N PHE A 164 3.80 7.33 -0.07
CA PHE A 164 2.47 7.91 -0.24
C PHE A 164 1.64 7.54 1.00
N GLY A 165 1.20 8.52 1.78
CA GLY A 165 0.25 8.30 2.87
C GLY A 165 -1.05 7.77 2.30
N GLY A 166 -1.83 8.66 1.68
CA GLY A 166 -3.08 8.28 1.04
C GLY A 166 -4.22 9.15 1.54
N ASN A 167 -5.37 8.54 1.81
CA ASN A 167 -6.49 9.24 2.42
C ASN A 167 -6.47 9.00 3.93
N GLY A 168 -6.39 10.06 4.73
CA GLY A 168 -6.37 9.96 6.19
C GLY A 168 -5.30 10.87 6.76
N ASP A 169 -5.26 11.01 8.08
CA ASP A 169 -4.23 11.79 8.76
C ASP A 169 -2.99 10.90 8.95
N ASP A 170 -2.02 10.98 8.03
CA ASP A 170 -0.90 10.05 7.93
C ASP A 170 0.37 10.53 8.67
N HIS A 171 1.23 9.59 9.08
CA HIS A 171 2.59 9.88 9.56
C HIS A 171 3.64 9.21 8.67
N LEU A 172 4.33 10.03 7.86
CA LEU A 172 5.40 9.59 6.99
C LEU A 172 6.77 9.91 7.60
N MET A 173 7.61 8.89 7.69
CA MET A 173 9.00 8.99 8.14
C MET A 173 9.94 8.45 7.06
N GLY A 174 10.71 9.36 6.47
CA GLY A 174 11.79 9.08 5.52
C GLY A 174 13.05 8.49 6.16
N GLN A 175 14.14 8.53 5.41
CA GLN A 175 15.47 8.06 5.77
C GLN A 175 16.54 9.09 5.39
N PRO A 176 17.81 8.92 5.83
CA PRO A 176 18.91 9.79 5.43
C PRO A 176 19.38 9.62 3.96
N ILE A 177 18.47 9.69 2.99
CA ILE A 177 18.67 9.64 1.54
C ILE A 177 17.67 10.55 0.80
N ASP A 178 17.95 10.88 -0.47
CA ASP A 178 17.02 11.67 -1.30
C ASP A 178 15.71 10.89 -1.58
N GLU A 179 14.57 11.46 -1.20
CA GLU A 179 13.26 10.81 -1.22
C GLU A 179 12.16 11.69 -1.84
N VAL A 180 11.01 11.05 -2.10
CA VAL A 180 9.77 11.73 -2.50
C VAL A 180 8.64 11.30 -1.57
N LEU A 181 8.08 12.25 -0.83
CA LEU A 181 7.04 12.02 0.15
C LEU A 181 5.77 12.76 -0.24
N HIS A 182 4.65 12.06 -0.22
CA HIS A 182 3.31 12.60 -0.45
C HIS A 182 2.43 12.25 0.74
N GLY A 183 1.96 13.24 1.49
CA GLY A 183 0.95 13.04 2.55
C GLY A 183 -0.36 12.57 1.93
N GLY A 184 -1.03 13.48 1.23
CA GLY A 184 -2.26 13.19 0.50
C GLY A 184 -3.39 14.05 1.03
N PRO A 185 -4.66 13.62 0.91
CA PRO A 185 -5.73 14.24 1.65
C PRO A 185 -5.77 13.82 3.13
N GLY A 186 -5.62 14.79 4.02
CA GLY A 186 -5.60 14.62 5.47
C GLY A 186 -4.70 15.66 6.12
N ASN A 187 -4.63 15.66 7.45
CA ASN A 187 -3.68 16.50 8.18
C ASN A 187 -2.45 15.65 8.49
N ASP A 188 -1.45 15.73 7.63
CA ASP A 188 -0.35 14.78 7.64
C ASP A 188 0.82 15.28 8.49
N MET A 189 1.57 14.33 9.07
CA MET A 189 2.86 14.57 9.70
C MET A 189 3.94 13.95 8.80
N ILE A 190 4.84 14.78 8.27
CA ILE A 190 5.87 14.34 7.33
C ILE A 190 7.25 14.76 7.84
N ASP A 191 8.07 13.76 8.18
CA ASP A 191 9.46 13.92 8.56
C ASP A 191 10.35 13.29 7.48
N ALA A 192 11.00 14.09 6.63
CA ALA A 192 11.81 13.58 5.51
C ALA A 192 13.24 13.15 5.93
N TRP A 193 13.70 13.61 7.10
CA TRP A 193 15.00 13.30 7.71
C TRP A 193 16.21 13.91 7.03
N GLY A 194 16.72 13.37 5.93
CA GLY A 194 17.83 14.05 5.28
C GLY A 194 18.22 13.40 3.97
N GLY A 195 18.96 14.12 3.14
CA GLY A 195 18.89 13.91 1.70
C GLY A 195 18.30 15.17 1.07
N ASP A 196 18.42 15.31 -0.25
CA ASP A 196 17.76 16.41 -0.96
C ASP A 196 16.33 15.95 -1.33
N ASP A 197 15.36 16.24 -0.46
CA ASP A 197 14.02 15.64 -0.51
C ASP A 197 13.00 16.46 -1.30
N VAL A 198 11.94 15.78 -1.77
CA VAL A 198 10.76 16.44 -2.34
C VAL A 198 9.51 16.02 -1.56
N VAL A 199 8.95 16.95 -0.80
CA VAL A 199 7.81 16.71 0.08
C VAL A 199 6.58 17.48 -0.39
N TYR A 200 5.45 16.79 -0.46
CA TYR A 200 4.13 17.34 -0.72
C TYR A 200 3.21 16.99 0.47
N GLY A 201 2.68 18.00 1.17
CA GLY A 201 1.59 17.80 2.14
C GLY A 201 0.26 17.50 1.44
N ASP A 202 0.05 18.11 0.27
CA ASP A 202 -1.14 17.97 -0.57
C ASP A 202 -2.37 18.70 -0.01
N SER A 203 -3.29 18.08 0.73
CA SER A 203 -4.48 18.80 1.20
C SER A 203 -4.90 18.47 2.62
N GLY A 204 -4.94 19.50 3.45
CA GLY A 204 -5.26 19.48 4.87
C GLY A 204 -4.27 20.36 5.61
N ASP A 205 -4.33 20.39 6.95
CA ASP A 205 -3.44 21.23 7.75
C ASP A 205 -2.18 20.44 8.12
N ASP A 206 -1.15 20.50 7.27
CA ASP A 206 0.00 19.57 7.33
C ASP A 206 1.14 20.06 8.24
N HIS A 207 1.91 19.13 8.79
CA HIS A 207 3.18 19.39 9.47
C HIS A 207 4.33 18.74 8.69
N ILE A 208 5.23 19.57 8.17
CA ILE A 208 6.32 19.14 7.27
C ILE A 208 7.67 19.56 7.85
N SER A 209 8.60 18.61 7.96
CA SER A 209 10.02 18.82 8.28
C SER A 209 10.88 18.23 7.15
N GLY A 210 11.68 19.08 6.51
CA GLY A 210 12.64 18.68 5.46
C GLY A 210 13.85 17.94 6.04
N GLY A 211 14.42 18.45 7.12
CA GLY A 211 15.55 17.82 7.79
C GLY A 211 16.91 18.30 7.26
N GLU A 212 17.87 17.39 7.06
CA GLU A 212 19.20 17.72 6.56
C GLU A 212 19.28 17.63 5.02
N GLY A 213 19.43 18.72 4.28
CA GLY A 213 19.55 18.66 2.83
C GLY A 213 19.10 19.93 2.12
N ASP A 214 19.25 20.01 0.80
CA ASP A 214 18.63 21.09 0.01
C ASP A 214 17.25 20.62 -0.48
N ASP A 215 16.18 20.90 0.28
CA ASP A 215 14.86 20.29 0.08
C ASP A 215 13.89 21.13 -0.79
N ILE A 216 12.85 20.46 -1.31
CA ILE A 216 11.68 21.09 -1.91
C ILE A 216 10.46 20.71 -1.08
N LEU A 217 9.91 21.68 -0.33
CA LEU A 217 8.77 21.46 0.55
C LEU A 217 7.55 22.22 0.02
N ILE A 218 6.49 21.48 -0.26
CA ILE A 218 5.22 21.99 -0.77
C ILE A 218 4.14 21.63 0.25
N GLY A 219 3.57 22.63 0.92
CA GLY A 219 2.47 22.45 1.88
C GLY A 219 1.23 21.95 1.18
N GLY A 220 0.49 22.87 0.56
CA GLY A 220 -0.62 22.49 -0.30
C GLY A 220 -1.83 23.36 -0.05
N THR A 221 -3.00 22.77 0.09
CA THR A 221 -4.16 23.55 0.56
C THR A 221 -4.43 23.26 2.03
N GLY A 222 -4.50 24.28 2.86
CA GLY A 222 -4.73 24.14 4.31
C GLY A 222 -3.95 25.20 5.07
N ASP A 223 -3.95 25.17 6.39
CA ASP A 223 -3.09 26.03 7.20
C ASP A 223 -1.87 25.22 7.67
N ASP A 224 -0.80 25.22 6.87
CA ASP A 224 0.35 24.32 7.06
C ASP A 224 1.42 24.83 8.03
N MET A 225 2.16 23.92 8.66
CA MET A 225 3.40 24.20 9.40
C MET A 225 4.58 23.52 8.71
N ILE A 226 5.49 24.32 8.14
CA ILE A 226 6.59 23.81 7.31
C ILE A 226 7.93 24.31 7.86
N SER A 227 8.85 23.39 8.13
CA SER A 227 10.25 23.67 8.50
C SER A 227 11.19 23.10 7.46
N GLY A 228 12.05 23.95 6.88
CA GLY A 228 13.16 23.51 6.04
C GLY A 228 14.30 22.85 6.82
N ASP A 229 14.46 23.22 8.09
CA ASP A 229 15.56 22.77 8.95
C ASP A 229 16.97 23.07 8.40
N GLU A 230 17.83 22.08 8.15
CA GLU A 230 19.23 22.30 7.78
C GLU A 230 19.44 22.24 6.27
N GLY A 231 19.58 23.40 5.62
CA GLY A 231 20.10 23.44 4.25
C GLY A 231 19.64 24.64 3.45
N ARG A 232 19.42 24.46 2.14
CA ARG A 232 18.94 25.52 1.24
C ARG A 232 17.66 25.10 0.56
N ASP A 233 16.58 25.30 1.27
CA ASP A 233 15.29 24.75 0.87
C ASP A 233 14.49 25.69 -0.02
N LEU A 234 13.61 25.09 -0.79
CA LEU A 234 12.55 25.76 -1.52
C LEU A 234 11.22 25.41 -0.86
N ILE A 235 10.67 26.35 -0.10
CA ILE A 235 9.39 26.17 0.59
C ILE A 235 8.25 26.92 -0.13
N ILE A 236 7.16 26.22 -0.41
CA ILE A 236 5.96 26.73 -1.07
C ILE A 236 4.71 26.29 -0.29
N GLY A 237 4.14 27.20 0.50
CA GLY A 237 2.94 26.90 1.30
C GLY A 237 1.62 26.77 0.51
N TRP A 238 1.52 27.33 -0.71
CA TRP A 238 0.28 27.29 -1.52
C TRP A 238 -0.90 28.05 -0.81
N PRO A 239 -2.21 27.86 -1.14
CA PRO A 239 -3.28 28.58 -0.47
C PRO A 239 -3.50 28.14 0.98
N GLY A 240 -3.35 29.09 1.90
CA GLY A 240 -3.42 28.79 3.32
C GLY A 240 -2.98 29.96 4.19
N ASN A 241 -3.11 29.83 5.52
CA ASN A 241 -2.42 30.66 6.50
C ASN A 241 -1.19 29.92 7.05
N ASP A 242 -0.20 29.72 6.20
CA ASP A 242 0.94 28.85 6.50
C ASP A 242 1.93 29.51 7.47
N HIS A 243 2.53 28.68 8.32
CA HIS A 243 3.68 29.01 9.13
C HIS A 243 4.93 28.34 8.55
N VAL A 244 5.84 29.14 8.00
CA VAL A 244 7.08 28.64 7.39
C VAL A 244 8.30 29.08 8.19
N GLU A 245 9.13 28.11 8.58
CA GLU A 245 10.46 28.27 9.16
C GLU A 245 11.53 27.70 8.23
N GLN A 246 12.74 28.27 8.32
CA GLN A 246 13.86 28.02 7.42
C GLN A 246 15.16 28.02 8.21
#